data_AF-A0A9D3A025-F1
#
_entry.id   AF-A0A9D3A025-F1
#
_cell.length_a   1.000
_cell.length_b   1.000
_cell.length_c   1.000
_cell.angle_alpha   90.00
_cell.angle_beta   90.00
_cell.angle_gamma   90.00
#
_symmetry.space_group_name_H-M   'P 1'
#
loop_
_entity.id
_entity.type
_entity.pdbx_description
1 polymer ?
#
loop_
_entity_poly.entity_id
_entity_poly.type
_entity_poly.pdbx_seq_one_letter_code
_entity_poly.pdbx_strand_id
1 'polypeptide(L)'
;NWSKTELGLTYDIYTEEGQLVGQQYPSDTGPIDILAISKDKKTLLVVELKRGRASDRVVGQIQRYMGYVKDELAEADQQVKGVIIALEDDLRIRRALSVAQNIEFYRYQLSFRLIKGGNINN
;
A
#
# COMPACT_ATOMS: atom_id res chain seq x y z
N ASN A 1 -1.12 -2.38 -12.60
CA ASN A 1 -1.04 -0.91 -12.70
C ASN A 1 0.04 -0.25 -11.85
N TRP A 2 0.79 -1.00 -11.02
CA TRP A 2 1.81 -0.46 -10.13
C TRP A 2 2.76 0.54 -10.79
N SER A 3 3.37 0.16 -11.92
CA SER A 3 4.32 1.00 -12.68
C SER A 3 3.76 2.33 -13.18
N LYS A 4 2.44 2.53 -13.13
CA LYS A 4 1.76 3.79 -13.52
C LYS A 4 1.37 4.65 -12.32
N THR A 5 1.66 4.21 -11.09
CA THR A 5 1.40 4.96 -9.86
C THR A 5 2.63 5.76 -9.46
N GLU A 6 2.44 6.82 -8.68
CA GLU A 6 3.55 7.61 -8.12
C GLU A 6 4.51 6.73 -7.29
N LEU A 7 3.97 5.76 -6.55
CA LEU A 7 4.77 4.77 -5.81
C LEU A 7 5.61 3.91 -6.75
N GLY A 8 5.04 3.44 -7.86
CA GLY A 8 5.78 2.64 -8.85
C GLY A 8 6.89 3.37 -9.59
N LEU A 9 6.94 4.70 -9.51
CA LEU A 9 8.06 5.48 -10.05
C LEU A 9 9.32 5.35 -9.19
N THR A 10 9.15 5.14 -7.87
CA THR A 10 10.26 5.12 -6.89
C THR A 10 10.46 3.75 -6.24
N TYR A 11 9.48 2.85 -6.35
CA TYR A 11 9.50 1.51 -5.76
C TYR A 11 9.22 0.41 -6.80
N ASP A 12 9.97 -0.68 -6.69
CA ASP A 12 9.69 -1.94 -7.37
C ASP A 12 8.91 -2.87 -6.43
N ILE A 13 8.01 -3.70 -6.96
CA ILE A 13 7.39 -4.76 -6.15
C ILE A 13 8.49 -5.72 -5.70
N TYR A 14 8.42 -6.17 -4.45
CA TYR A 14 9.44 -7.03 -3.86
C TYR A 14 9.57 -8.37 -4.61
N THR A 15 10.81 -8.84 -4.77
CA THR A 15 11.13 -10.06 -5.50
C THR A 15 12.09 -10.93 -4.71
N GLU A 16 11.87 -12.24 -4.74
CA GLU A 16 12.77 -13.26 -4.18
C GLU A 16 13.21 -14.19 -5.31
N GLU A 17 14.51 -14.43 -5.44
CA GLU A 17 15.08 -15.28 -6.51
C GLU A 17 14.62 -14.89 -7.93
N GLY A 18 14.37 -13.60 -8.16
CA GLY A 18 13.87 -13.06 -9.42
C GLY A 18 12.37 -13.27 -9.66
N GLN A 19 11.64 -13.88 -8.72
CA GLN A 19 10.20 -14.03 -8.76
C GLN A 19 9.49 -12.89 -8.03
N LEU A 20 8.39 -12.40 -8.59
CA LEU A 20 7.58 -11.35 -8.00
C LEU A 20 6.68 -11.94 -6.90
N VAL A 21 7.10 -11.78 -5.64
CA VAL A 21 6.42 -12.33 -4.45
C VAL A 21 5.76 -11.24 -3.60
N GLY A 22 6.07 -9.97 -3.84
CA GLY A 22 5.60 -8.84 -3.05
C GLY A 22 4.10 -8.52 -3.16
N GLN A 23 3.26 -9.39 -3.70
CA GLN A 23 1.80 -9.22 -3.70
C GLN A 23 1.18 -10.29 -2.83
N GLN A 24 0.29 -9.90 -1.91
CA GLN A 24 -0.22 -10.81 -0.87
C GLN A 24 0.94 -11.50 -0.13
N TYR A 25 1.97 -10.72 0.19
CA TYR A 25 3.20 -11.23 0.79
C TYR A 25 2.87 -11.81 2.18
N PRO A 26 3.26 -13.06 2.48
CA PRO A 26 2.90 -13.70 3.74
C PRO A 26 3.58 -13.03 4.94
N SER A 27 2.86 -12.91 6.05
CA SER A 27 3.42 -12.57 7.37
C SER A 27 2.73 -13.40 8.46
N ASP A 28 3.27 -13.37 9.67
CA ASP A 28 2.74 -14.06 10.85
C ASP A 28 1.38 -13.51 11.34
N THR A 29 0.99 -12.32 10.90
CA THR A 29 -0.24 -11.63 11.32
C THR A 29 -1.23 -11.42 10.17
N GLY A 30 -1.01 -12.08 9.04
CA GLY A 30 -1.84 -12.03 7.83
C GLY A 30 -1.06 -11.56 6.59
N PRO A 31 -1.63 -11.70 5.38
CA PRO A 31 -0.94 -11.26 4.17
C PRO A 31 -0.86 -9.72 4.11
N ILE A 32 0.29 -9.23 3.69
CA ILE A 32 0.54 -7.84 3.31
C ILE A 32 0.04 -7.65 1.89
N ASP A 33 -0.82 -6.65 1.64
CA ASP A 33 -1.39 -6.48 0.30
C ASP A 33 -0.32 -6.30 -0.78
N ILE A 34 0.61 -5.36 -0.56
CA ILE A 34 1.80 -5.19 -1.39
C ILE A 34 3.02 -4.89 -0.50
N LEU A 35 4.08 -5.67 -0.70
CA LEU A 35 5.44 -5.38 -0.25
C LEU A 35 6.27 -4.90 -1.45
N ALA A 36 6.95 -3.78 -1.28
CA ALA A 36 7.77 -3.16 -2.30
C ALA A 36 9.12 -2.71 -1.72
N ILE A 37 10.09 -2.45 -2.59
CA ILE A 37 11.42 -1.95 -2.23
C ILE A 37 11.77 -0.76 -3.10
N SER A 38 12.35 0.28 -2.51
CA SER A 38 12.77 1.46 -3.24
C SER A 38 13.84 1.10 -4.28
N LYS A 39 13.91 1.87 -5.35
CA LYS A 39 14.87 1.59 -6.44
C LYS A 39 16.33 1.68 -6.00
N ASP A 40 16.62 2.52 -5.01
CA ASP A 40 17.94 2.60 -4.36
C ASP A 40 18.18 1.51 -3.30
N LYS A 41 17.19 0.63 -3.09
CA LYS A 41 17.19 -0.50 -2.14
C LYS A 41 17.32 -0.10 -0.67
N LYS A 42 17.12 1.18 -0.32
CA LYS A 42 17.22 1.68 1.06
C LYS A 42 15.93 1.64 1.86
N THR A 43 14.77 1.45 1.23
CA THR A 43 13.48 1.47 1.91
C THR A 43 12.61 0.31 1.47
N LEU A 44 12.14 -0.48 2.43
CA LEU A 44 11.02 -1.40 2.25
C LEU A 44 9.70 -0.65 2.51
N LEU A 45 8.74 -0.88 1.64
CA LEU A 45 7.43 -0.23 1.66
C LEU A 45 6.34 -1.27 1.82
N VAL A 46 5.61 -1.18 2.94
CA VAL A 46 4.41 -1.96 3.22
C VAL A 46 3.21 -1.16 2.77
N VAL A 47 2.38 -1.72 1.90
CA VAL A 47 1.17 -1.06 1.41
C VAL A 47 -0.05 -1.87 1.82
N GLU A 48 -1.04 -1.20 2.42
CA GLU A 48 -2.34 -1.76 2.79
C GLU A 48 -3.47 -1.07 2.02
N LEU A 49 -4.32 -1.85 1.36
CA LEU A 49 -5.38 -1.35 0.48
C LEU A 49 -6.75 -1.48 1.14
N LYS A 50 -7.58 -0.43 1.05
CA LYS A 50 -8.99 -0.48 1.47
C LYS A 50 -9.89 0.01 0.33
N ARG A 51 -10.89 -0.81 -0.02
CA ARG A 51 -11.85 -0.53 -1.11
C ARG A 51 -12.78 0.67 -0.84
N GLY A 52 -12.90 1.09 0.41
CA GLY A 52 -13.83 2.13 0.83
C GLY A 52 -13.16 3.06 1.83
N ARG A 53 -13.94 3.51 2.83
CA ARG A 53 -13.42 4.31 3.92
C ARG A 53 -12.48 3.48 4.80
N ALA A 54 -11.28 3.99 5.06
CA ALA A 54 -10.36 3.42 6.02
C ALA A 54 -10.73 3.87 7.45
N SER A 55 -10.65 2.93 8.40
CA SER A 55 -10.81 3.22 9.84
C SER A 55 -9.47 3.14 10.56
N ASP A 56 -9.38 3.67 11.78
CA ASP A 56 -8.18 3.60 12.62
C ASP A 56 -7.62 2.18 12.83
N ARG A 57 -8.47 1.14 12.72
CA ARG A 57 -8.03 -0.27 12.78
C ARG A 57 -6.96 -0.62 11.74
N VAL A 58 -6.97 0.02 10.58
CA VAL A 58 -5.96 -0.25 9.54
C VAL A 58 -4.56 0.24 9.94
N VAL A 59 -4.47 1.23 10.83
CA VAL A 59 -3.18 1.70 11.37
C VAL A 59 -2.53 0.61 12.20
N GLY A 60 -3.28 -0.04 13.09
CA GLY A 60 -2.77 -1.18 13.84
C GLY A 60 -2.44 -2.38 12.95
N GLN A 61 -3.18 -2.56 11.86
CA GLN A 61 -2.90 -3.63 10.88
C GLN A 61 -1.56 -3.40 10.17
N ILE A 62 -1.37 -2.24 9.55
CA ILE A 62 -0.12 -1.95 8.84
C ILE A 62 1.08 -1.89 9.80
N GLN A 63 0.91 -1.45 11.04
CA GLN A 63 1.97 -1.48 12.04
C GLN A 63 2.48 -2.89 12.35
N ARG A 64 1.59 -3.89 12.43
CA ARG A 64 2.01 -5.29 12.61
C ARG A 64 2.83 -5.78 11.42
N TYR A 65 2.37 -5.48 10.21
CA TYR A 65 3.08 -5.83 8.98
C TYR A 65 4.44 -5.14 8.88
N MET A 66 4.51 -3.86 9.23
CA MET A 66 5.77 -3.12 9.28
C MET A 66 6.73 -3.68 10.34
N GLY A 67 6.22 -4.15 11.48
CA GLY A 67 7.00 -4.85 12.49
C GLY A 67 7.63 -6.12 11.93
N TYR A 68 6.80 -6.99 11.32
CA TYR A 68 7.28 -8.19 10.65
C TYR A 68 8.35 -7.89 9.59
N VAL A 69 8.10 -6.94 8.69
CA VAL A 69 9.07 -6.57 7.63
C VAL A 69 10.36 -6.03 8.23
N LYS A 70 10.28 -5.26 9.31
CA LYS A 70 11.45 -4.72 9.99
C LYS A 70 12.29 -5.83 10.64
N ASP A 71 11.65 -6.78 11.32
CA ASP A 71 12.35 -7.75 12.14
C ASP A 71 12.83 -8.97 11.33
N GLU A 72 12.11 -9.34 10.26
CA GLU A 72 12.39 -10.56 9.48
C GLU A 72 13.05 -10.29 8.12
N LEU A 73 12.82 -9.12 7.51
CA LEU A 73 13.23 -8.86 6.12
C LEU A 73 14.22 -7.71 5.95
N ALA A 74 14.13 -6.68 6.78
CA ALA A 74 14.92 -5.47 6.60
C ALA A 74 16.39 -5.68 6.97
N GLU A 75 17.28 -5.24 6.09
CA GLU A 75 18.71 -5.14 6.41
C GLU A 75 18.99 -3.95 7.34
N ALA A 76 20.13 -3.96 8.03
CA ALA A 76 20.45 -2.99 9.09
C ALA A 76 20.45 -1.52 8.64
N ASP A 77 20.69 -1.25 7.35
CA ASP A 77 20.71 0.09 6.76
C ASP A 77 19.43 0.42 5.97
N GLN A 78 18.43 -0.47 6.01
CA GLN A 78 17.13 -0.25 5.38
C GLN A 78 16.13 0.37 6.34
N GLN A 79 15.27 1.22 5.80
CA GLN A 79 14.10 1.75 6.49
C GLN A 79 12.86 0.97 6.12
N VAL A 80 11.89 0.90 7.04
CA VAL A 80 10.55 0.37 6.75
C VAL A 80 9.53 1.50 6.84
N LYS A 81 8.77 1.70 5.75
CA LYS A 81 7.69 2.68 5.65
C LYS A 81 6.36 1.99 5.37
N GLY A 82 5.28 2.61 5.85
CA GLY A 82 3.92 2.17 5.60
C GLY A 82 3.17 3.13 4.69
N VAL A 83 2.33 2.60 3.82
CA VAL A 83 1.35 3.36 3.05
C VAL A 83 -0.02 2.72 3.18
N ILE A 84 -1.01 3.51 3.56
CA ILE A 84 -2.42 3.11 3.52
C ILE A 84 -3.06 3.78 2.31
N ILE A 85 -3.73 3.01 1.45
CA ILE A 85 -4.44 3.53 0.28
C ILE A 85 -5.94 3.23 0.41
N ALA A 86 -6.78 4.27 0.39
CA ALA A 86 -8.22 4.13 0.56
C ALA A 86 -9.03 5.15 -0.25
N LEU A 87 -10.35 5.01 -0.32
CA LEU A 87 -11.22 6.00 -1.00
C LEU A 87 -11.42 7.25 -0.13
N GLU A 88 -11.60 7.04 1.16
CA GLU A 88 -11.87 8.07 2.17
C GLU A 88 -11.18 7.74 3.49
N ASP A 89 -10.93 8.77 4.29
CA ASP A 89 -10.55 8.70 5.69
C ASP A 89 -11.67 9.25 6.59
N ASP A 90 -11.53 9.05 7.89
CA ASP A 90 -12.33 9.71 8.91
C ASP A 90 -11.46 10.47 9.92
N LEU A 91 -12.06 11.05 10.96
CA LEU A 91 -11.30 11.76 11.98
C LEU A 91 -10.42 10.81 12.81
N ARG A 92 -10.82 9.56 13.03
CA ARG A 92 -10.10 8.62 13.90
C ARG A 92 -8.79 8.20 13.26
N ILE A 93 -8.83 7.78 11.99
CA ILE A 93 -7.60 7.42 11.26
C ILE A 93 -6.68 8.63 11.10
N ARG A 94 -7.22 9.83 10.82
CA ARG A 94 -6.40 11.07 10.77
C ARG A 94 -5.69 11.34 12.10
N ARG A 95 -6.35 11.13 13.24
CA ARG A 95 -5.72 11.27 14.56
C ARG A 95 -4.67 10.20 14.81
N ALA A 96 -4.96 8.94 14.48
CA ALA A 96 -3.99 7.86 14.61
C ALA A 96 -2.73 8.10 13.75
N LEU A 97 -2.91 8.56 12.51
CA LEU A 97 -1.81 8.88 11.61
C LEU A 97 -1.03 10.13 12.02
N SER A 98 -1.66 11.10 12.71
CA SER A 98 -0.96 12.33 13.14
C SER A 98 0.23 12.10 14.07
N VAL A 99 0.32 10.92 14.69
CA VAL A 99 1.44 10.51 15.54
C VAL A 99 2.26 9.36 14.94
N ALA A 100 1.81 8.74 13.85
CA ALA A 100 2.50 7.65 13.17
C ALA A 100 3.36 8.18 12.00
N GLN A 101 4.52 8.77 12.34
CA GLN A 101 5.34 9.56 11.40
C GLN A 101 5.93 8.77 10.22
N ASN A 102 5.92 7.44 10.25
CA ASN A 102 6.44 6.57 9.20
C ASN A 102 5.32 5.89 8.36
N ILE A 103 4.08 6.37 8.49
CA ILE A 103 2.93 5.88 7.74
C ILE A 103 2.29 7.03 6.97
N GLU A 104 2.27 6.91 5.64
CA GLU A 104 1.60 7.86 4.76
C GLU A 104 0.22 7.35 4.36
N PHE A 105 -0.69 8.28 4.05
CA PHE A 105 -2.05 7.96 3.60
C PHE A 105 -2.32 8.58 2.24
N TYR A 106 -2.73 7.73 1.29
CA TYR A 106 -3.12 8.13 -0.04
C TYR A 106 -4.59 7.87 -0.28
N ARG A 107 -5.24 8.81 -0.97
CA ARG A 107 -6.60 8.60 -1.49
C ARG A 107 -6.53 8.28 -2.97
N TYR A 108 -7.25 7.25 -3.41
CA TYR A 108 -7.49 7.06 -4.84
C TYR A 108 -8.85 7.63 -5.23
N GLN A 109 -8.95 8.12 -6.46
CA GLN A 109 -10.19 8.65 -7.03
C GLN A 109 -10.63 7.78 -8.20
N LEU A 110 -11.92 7.43 -8.23
CA LEU A 110 -12.54 6.74 -9.36
C LEU A 110 -13.22 7.77 -10.26
N SER A 111 -12.79 7.87 -11.51
CA SER A 111 -13.51 8.64 -12.53
C SER A 111 -14.46 7.71 -13.28
N PHE A 112 -15.75 7.87 -13.08
CA PHE A 112 -16.78 7.14 -13.81
C PHE A 112 -17.44 8.03 -14.87
N ARG A 113 -17.53 7.55 -16.11
CA ARG A 113 -18.19 8.23 -17.22
C ARG A 113 -19.07 7.25 -17.98
N LEU A 114 -20.35 7.58 -18.11
CA LEU A 114 -21.29 6.86 -18.97
C LEU A 114 -21.27 7.47 -20.37
N ILE A 115 -21.18 6.61 -21.38
CA ILE A 115 -21.33 6.99 -22.78
C ILE A 115 -22.54 6.23 -23.31
N LYS A 116 -23.47 6.96 -23.95
CA LYS A 116 -24.68 6.36 -24.52
C LYS A 116 -24.28 5.46 -25.70
N GLY A 117 -24.73 4.20 -25.68
CA GLY A 117 -24.64 3.32 -26.85
C GLY A 117 -25.46 3.92 -28.00
N GLY A 118 -24.88 3.99 -29.19
CA GLY A 118 -25.58 4.49 -30.39
C GLY A 118 -26.86 3.70 -30.67
N ASN A 119 -27.85 4.35 -31.30
CA ASN A 119 -29.08 3.69 -31.71
C ASN A 119 -28.75 2.54 -32.68
N ILE A 120 -29.09 1.32 -32.29
CA ILE A 120 -29.18 0.19 -33.21
C ILE A 120 -30.47 0.46 -33.98
N ASN A 121 -30.36 1.06 -35.16
CA ASN A 121 -31.49 1.18 -36.07
C ASN A 121 -31.91 -0.25 -36.45
N ASN A 122 -33.15 -0.61 -36.09
CA ASN A 122 -33.83 -1.82 -36.57
C ASN A 122 -34.11 -1.72 -38.07
#